data_AF-A0A1X7SWL4-F1
#
_entry.id   AF-A0A1X7SWL4-F1
#
_cell.length_a   1.000
_cell.length_b   1.000
_cell.length_c   1.000
_cell.angle_alpha   90.00
_cell.angle_beta   90.00
_cell.angle_gamma   90.00
#
_symmetry.space_group_name_H-M   'P 1'
#
loop_
_entity.id
_entity.type
_entity.pdbx_description
1 polymer ?
#
loop_
_entity_poly.entity_id
_entity_poly.type
_entity_poly.pdbx_seq_one_letter_code
_entity_poly.pdbx_strand_id
1 'polypeptide(L)'
;MQQKQDIMKSNLISQRNSRKFKSFEQEQDRKVRDISYQKKRKDLETPEEASERKKKNSESAAKRRRLETNEESCHRKQQDRESATKRRRLETNEESCHRKQQDRESAAKRRRLETNEESCQRKQQDRACKARHKVLATNYENQVKQHKNKLSQAQRRQCSTMDKAIANFHLKISMGAQYVCTICHRMLYKNSVMVFHEEKYKKMDKNLLIKHLYLSNDGVTYVCKTCNRALNSGSLPAQAVANGLELDQIPAELANLKMLEIR
;
A
#
# COMPACT_ATOMS: atom_id res chain seq x y z
N MET A 1 -62.29 -24.25 -25.87
CA MET A 1 -61.14 -23.37 -25.50
C MET A 1 -61.60 -21.97 -25.10
N GLN A 2 -62.52 -21.34 -25.85
CA GLN A 2 -63.08 -20.01 -25.57
C GLN A 2 -63.73 -19.86 -24.19
N GLN A 3 -64.65 -20.77 -23.81
CA GLN A 3 -65.32 -20.77 -22.50
C GLN A 3 -64.36 -20.80 -21.30
N LYS A 4 -63.24 -21.53 -21.38
CA LYS A 4 -62.22 -21.57 -20.31
C LYS A 4 -61.48 -20.24 -20.19
N GLN A 5 -61.23 -19.56 -21.31
CA GLN A 5 -60.59 -18.25 -21.32
C GLN A 5 -61.52 -17.16 -20.76
N ASP A 6 -62.82 -17.24 -21.05
CA ASP A 6 -63.81 -16.27 -20.55
C ASP A 6 -64.09 -16.42 -19.06
N ILE A 7 -64.12 -17.65 -18.54
CA ILE A 7 -64.18 -17.92 -17.09
C ILE A 7 -62.94 -17.39 -16.37
N MET A 8 -61.73 -17.58 -16.93
CA MET A 8 -60.50 -17.03 -16.34
C MET A 8 -60.51 -15.49 -16.33
N LYS A 9 -60.97 -14.85 -17.41
CA LYS A 9 -61.10 -13.39 -17.49
C LYS A 9 -62.11 -12.86 -16.46
N SER A 10 -63.27 -13.49 -16.34
CA SER A 10 -64.29 -13.14 -15.33
C SER A 10 -63.75 -13.24 -13.90
N ASN A 11 -63.03 -14.31 -13.58
CA ASN A 11 -62.39 -14.49 -12.27
C ASN A 11 -61.30 -13.44 -11.99
N LEU A 12 -60.51 -13.07 -12.99
CA LEU A 12 -59.50 -12.01 -12.86
C LEU A 12 -60.15 -10.64 -12.61
N ILE A 13 -61.24 -10.33 -13.30
CA ILE A 13 -62.00 -9.08 -13.13
C ILE A 13 -62.63 -9.01 -11.73
N SER A 14 -63.25 -10.10 -11.28
CA SER A 14 -63.83 -10.22 -9.94
C SER A 14 -62.77 -10.04 -8.83
N GLN A 15 -61.61 -10.69 -8.96
CA GLN A 15 -60.50 -10.50 -8.02
C GLN A 15 -59.97 -9.06 -8.02
N ARG A 16 -59.94 -8.39 -9.17
CA ARG A 16 -59.47 -7.00 -9.29
C ARG A 16 -60.44 -6.04 -8.62
N ASN A 17 -61.74 -6.26 -8.79
CA ASN A 17 -62.80 -5.48 -8.14
C ASN A 17 -62.78 -5.69 -6.62
N SER A 18 -62.68 -6.94 -6.15
CA SER A 18 -62.53 -7.23 -4.71
C SER A 18 -61.33 -6.53 -4.09
N ARG A 19 -60.20 -6.41 -4.81
CA ARG A 19 -59.01 -5.68 -4.33
C ARG A 19 -59.22 -4.17 -4.27
N LYS A 20 -60.06 -3.61 -5.15
CA LYS A 20 -60.32 -2.16 -5.25
C LYS A 20 -61.14 -1.64 -4.06
N PHE A 21 -61.96 -2.50 -3.45
CA PHE A 21 -62.86 -2.15 -2.34
C PHE A 21 -62.39 -2.64 -0.97
N LYS A 22 -61.14 -3.11 -0.84
CA LYS A 22 -60.60 -3.55 0.45
C LYS A 22 -60.33 -2.37 1.37
N SER A 23 -60.65 -2.55 2.65
CA SER A 23 -60.20 -1.62 3.69
C SER A 23 -58.68 -1.67 3.84
N PHE A 24 -58.11 -0.61 4.40
CA PHE A 24 -56.67 -0.52 4.65
C PHE A 24 -56.15 -1.66 5.55
N GLU A 25 -56.90 -2.01 6.61
CA GLU A 25 -56.59 -3.12 7.51
C GLU A 25 -56.63 -4.47 6.79
N GLN A 26 -57.66 -4.73 5.98
CA GLN A 26 -57.78 -5.96 5.19
C GLN A 26 -56.62 -6.12 4.18
N GLU A 27 -56.12 -5.01 3.64
CA GLU A 27 -54.97 -5.02 2.75
C GLU A 27 -53.65 -5.25 3.52
N GLN A 28 -53.50 -4.71 4.73
CA GLN A 28 -52.35 -5.01 5.60
C GLN A 28 -52.32 -6.48 6.01
N ASP A 29 -53.42 -7.02 6.52
CA ASP A 29 -53.53 -8.42 6.96
C ASP A 29 -53.20 -9.39 5.83
N ARG A 30 -53.67 -9.08 4.63
CA ARG A 30 -53.34 -9.85 3.44
C ARG A 30 -51.84 -9.81 3.15
N LYS A 31 -51.22 -8.63 3.17
CA LYS A 31 -49.77 -8.49 2.94
C LYS A 31 -48.97 -9.28 3.97
N VAL A 32 -49.36 -9.22 5.25
CA VAL A 32 -48.73 -10.01 6.33
C VAL A 32 -48.85 -11.51 6.05
N ARG A 33 -50.04 -11.97 5.66
CA ARG A 33 -50.29 -13.37 5.31
C ARG A 33 -49.45 -13.83 4.11
N ASP A 34 -49.38 -13.02 3.05
CA ASP A 34 -48.62 -13.30 1.85
C ASP A 34 -47.11 -13.38 2.15
N ILE A 35 -46.59 -12.46 2.98
CA ILE A 35 -45.19 -12.48 3.44
C ILE A 35 -44.90 -13.76 4.25
N SER A 36 -45.79 -14.11 5.18
CA SER A 36 -45.66 -15.31 6.01
C SER A 36 -45.63 -16.59 5.17
N TYR A 37 -46.55 -16.70 4.21
CA TYR A 37 -46.59 -17.83 3.29
C TYR A 37 -45.34 -17.92 2.41
N GLN A 38 -44.86 -16.79 1.87
CA GLN A 38 -43.62 -16.76 1.09
C GLN A 38 -42.40 -17.15 1.92
N LYS A 39 -42.35 -16.77 3.20
CA LYS A 39 -41.27 -17.17 4.11
C LYS A 39 -41.28 -18.68 4.32
N LYS A 40 -42.42 -19.27 4.72
CA LYS A 40 -42.57 -20.72 4.90
C LYS A 40 -42.18 -21.51 3.64
N ARG A 41 -42.57 -21.03 2.46
CA ARG A 41 -42.16 -21.65 1.19
C ARG A 41 -40.65 -21.63 0.98
N LYS A 42 -39.98 -20.51 1.26
CA LYS A 42 -38.52 -20.38 1.12
C LYS A 42 -37.77 -21.24 2.13
N ASP A 43 -38.31 -21.40 3.34
CA ASP A 43 -37.71 -22.23 4.38
C ASP A 43 -37.76 -23.73 4.02
N LEU A 44 -38.70 -24.12 3.15
CA LEU A 44 -38.86 -25.48 2.63
C LEU A 44 -38.20 -25.70 1.25
N GLU A 45 -37.60 -24.67 0.64
CA GLU A 45 -36.95 -24.81 -0.67
C GLU A 45 -35.71 -25.71 -0.58
N THR A 46 -35.55 -26.60 -1.56
CA THR A 46 -34.28 -27.32 -1.72
C THR A 46 -33.17 -26.36 -2.19
N PRO A 47 -31.88 -26.71 -1.99
CA PRO A 47 -30.77 -25.90 -2.50
C PRO A 47 -30.85 -25.64 -4.01
N GLU A 48 -31.33 -26.62 -4.78
CA GLU A 48 -31.47 -26.52 -6.23
C GLU A 48 -32.61 -25.56 -6.62
N GLU A 49 -33.79 -25.70 -6.01
CA GLU A 49 -34.91 -24.77 -6.21
C GLU A 49 -34.54 -23.33 -5.81
N ALA A 50 -33.83 -23.17 -4.69
CA ALA A 50 -33.35 -21.87 -4.25
C ALA A 50 -32.33 -21.27 -5.24
N SER A 51 -31.47 -22.10 -5.84
CA SER A 51 -30.52 -21.70 -6.87
C SER A 51 -31.24 -21.24 -8.15
N GLU A 52 -32.21 -22.03 -8.63
CA GLU A 52 -33.01 -21.67 -9.80
C GLU A 52 -33.80 -20.38 -9.58
N ARG A 53 -34.41 -20.21 -8.41
CA ARG A 53 -35.14 -18.97 -8.08
C ARG A 53 -34.20 -17.77 -8.07
N LYS A 54 -33.00 -17.90 -7.50
CA LYS A 54 -31.97 -16.84 -7.53
C LYS A 54 -31.56 -16.52 -8.96
N LYS A 55 -31.38 -17.54 -9.81
CA LYS A 55 -31.06 -17.38 -11.24
C LYS A 55 -32.17 -16.60 -11.97
N LYS A 56 -33.43 -17.05 -11.89
CA LYS A 56 -34.59 -16.37 -12.50
C LYS A 56 -34.76 -14.92 -12.02
N ASN A 57 -34.53 -14.67 -10.73
CA ASN A 57 -34.57 -13.32 -10.17
C ASN A 57 -33.44 -12.44 -10.70
N SER A 58 -32.23 -12.99 -10.83
CA SER A 58 -31.08 -12.26 -11.37
C SER A 58 -31.26 -11.92 -12.85
N GLU A 59 -31.80 -12.83 -13.64
CA GLU A 59 -32.12 -12.63 -15.07
C GLU A 59 -33.20 -11.58 -15.24
N SER A 60 -34.28 -11.66 -14.46
CA SER A 60 -35.36 -10.66 -14.48
C SER A 60 -34.85 -9.27 -14.07
N ALA A 61 -34.00 -9.19 -13.06
CA ALA A 61 -33.36 -7.95 -12.66
C ALA A 61 -32.46 -7.41 -13.78
N ALA A 62 -31.63 -8.24 -14.41
CA ALA A 62 -30.79 -7.83 -15.53
C ALA A 62 -31.62 -7.32 -16.72
N LYS A 63 -32.74 -7.98 -17.04
CA LYS A 63 -33.66 -7.53 -18.08
C LYS A 63 -34.25 -6.15 -17.78
N ARG A 64 -34.70 -5.90 -16.54
CA ARG A 64 -35.15 -4.56 -16.12
C ARG A 64 -34.05 -3.52 -16.29
N ARG A 65 -32.83 -3.83 -15.83
CA ARG A 65 -31.67 -2.91 -15.93
C ARG A 65 -31.30 -2.53 -17.37
N ARG A 66 -31.52 -3.43 -18.33
CA ARG A 66 -31.26 -3.17 -19.76
C ARG A 66 -32.29 -2.22 -20.39
N LEU A 67 -33.50 -2.16 -19.83
CA LEU A 67 -34.59 -1.34 -20.34
C LEU A 67 -34.71 0.01 -19.61
N GLU A 68 -33.88 0.25 -18.61
CA GLU A 68 -33.89 1.49 -17.86
C GLU A 68 -33.43 2.68 -18.70
N THR A 69 -34.06 3.82 -18.46
CA THR A 69 -33.58 5.10 -18.97
C THR A 69 -32.31 5.54 -18.24
N ASN A 70 -31.61 6.52 -18.82
CA ASN A 70 -30.44 7.13 -18.17
C ASN A 70 -30.80 7.76 -16.82
N GLU A 71 -31.98 8.39 -16.71
CA GLU A 71 -32.47 9.03 -15.49
C GLU A 71 -32.78 8.00 -14.40
N GLU A 72 -33.50 6.93 -14.75
CA GLU A 72 -33.81 5.82 -13.83
C GLU A 72 -32.51 5.15 -13.32
N SER A 73 -31.56 4.94 -14.23
CA SER A 73 -30.25 4.37 -13.90
C SER A 73 -29.45 5.26 -12.96
N CYS A 74 -29.48 6.58 -13.19
CA CYS A 74 -28.85 7.58 -12.34
C CYS A 74 -29.49 7.59 -10.94
N HIS A 75 -30.81 7.68 -10.87
CA HIS A 75 -31.56 7.71 -9.61
C HIS A 75 -31.31 6.45 -8.77
N ARG A 76 -31.34 5.25 -9.36
CA ARG A 76 -31.00 4.02 -8.65
C ARG A 76 -29.55 4.04 -8.13
N LYS A 77 -28.58 4.44 -8.97
CA LYS A 77 -27.16 4.53 -8.55
C LYS A 77 -26.99 5.50 -7.38
N GLN A 78 -27.76 6.58 -7.35
CA GLN A 78 -27.79 7.53 -6.25
C GLN A 78 -28.33 6.88 -4.96
N GLN A 79 -29.47 6.18 -5.04
CA GLN A 79 -30.03 5.44 -3.90
C GLN A 79 -29.08 4.35 -3.36
N ASP A 80 -28.39 3.63 -4.25
CA ASP A 80 -27.39 2.63 -3.87
C ASP A 80 -26.21 3.26 -3.11
N ARG A 81 -25.74 4.42 -3.57
CA ARG A 81 -24.66 5.19 -2.92
C ARG A 81 -25.08 5.70 -1.55
N GLU A 82 -26.30 6.23 -1.42
CA GLU A 82 -26.84 6.72 -0.15
C GLU A 82 -27.00 5.58 0.85
N SER A 83 -27.56 4.46 0.41
CA SER A 83 -27.72 3.26 1.24
C SER A 83 -26.38 2.70 1.70
N ALA A 84 -25.40 2.62 0.79
CA ALA A 84 -24.04 2.24 1.14
C ALA A 84 -23.45 3.20 2.18
N THR A 85 -23.59 4.50 1.99
CA THR A 85 -23.07 5.53 2.92
C THR A 85 -23.70 5.41 4.30
N LYS A 86 -25.02 5.20 4.39
CA LYS A 86 -25.73 4.97 5.65
C LYS A 86 -25.19 3.75 6.38
N ARG A 87 -25.01 2.62 5.68
CA ARG A 87 -24.39 1.42 6.27
C ARG A 87 -23.01 1.70 6.84
N ARG A 88 -22.14 2.38 6.06
CA ARG A 88 -20.77 2.69 6.51
C ARG A 88 -20.70 3.60 7.74
N ARG A 89 -21.72 4.44 7.97
CA ARG A 89 -21.80 5.29 9.17
C ARG A 89 -22.17 4.53 10.44
N LEU A 90 -22.84 3.38 10.29
CA LEU A 90 -23.29 2.55 11.40
C LEU A 90 -22.31 1.40 11.70
N GLU A 91 -21.24 1.26 10.92
CA GLU A 91 -20.24 0.21 11.14
C GLU A 91 -19.45 0.44 12.42
N THR A 92 -19.14 -0.66 13.08
CA THR A 92 -18.17 -0.67 14.17
C THR A 92 -16.74 -0.46 13.65
N ASN A 93 -15.82 -0.13 14.55
CA ASN A 93 -14.41 0.00 14.20
C ASN A 93 -13.82 -1.31 13.63
N GLU A 94 -14.22 -2.45 14.18
CA GLU A 94 -13.78 -3.77 13.74
C GLU A 94 -14.29 -4.10 12.33
N GLU A 95 -15.60 -3.88 12.08
CA GLU A 95 -16.20 -4.06 10.76
C GLU A 95 -15.55 -3.15 9.71
N SER A 96 -15.32 -1.88 10.06
CA SER A 96 -14.62 -0.96 9.18
C SER A 96 -13.19 -1.42 8.91
N CYS A 97 -12.48 -1.97 9.90
CA CYS A 97 -11.12 -2.47 9.74
C CYS A 97 -11.10 -3.67 8.79
N HIS A 98 -11.97 -4.66 9.05
CA HIS A 98 -12.09 -5.87 8.25
C HIS A 98 -12.44 -5.55 6.79
N ARG A 99 -13.43 -4.69 6.53
CA ARG A 99 -13.76 -4.26 5.16
C ARG A 99 -12.57 -3.57 4.47
N LYS A 100 -11.88 -2.65 5.16
CA LYS A 100 -10.70 -1.97 4.60
C LYS A 100 -9.57 -2.95 4.26
N GLN A 101 -9.42 -4.01 5.06
CA GLN A 101 -8.47 -5.07 4.79
C GLN A 101 -8.85 -5.86 3.54
N GLN A 102 -10.11 -6.29 3.42
CA GLN A 102 -10.62 -6.98 2.23
C GLN A 102 -10.49 -6.14 0.94
N ASP A 103 -10.77 -4.83 1.03
CA ASP A 103 -10.61 -3.91 -0.10
C ASP A 103 -9.14 -3.83 -0.55
N ARG A 104 -8.20 -3.77 0.42
CA ARG A 104 -6.76 -3.75 0.14
C ARG A 104 -6.28 -5.04 -0.51
N GLU A 105 -6.71 -6.19 0.01
CA GLU A 105 -6.36 -7.50 -0.53
C GLU A 105 -6.89 -7.69 -1.95
N SER A 106 -8.15 -7.33 -2.18
CA SER A 106 -8.78 -7.36 -3.50
C SER A 106 -8.05 -6.45 -4.50
N ALA A 107 -7.69 -5.24 -4.08
CA ALA A 107 -6.93 -4.31 -4.90
C ALA A 107 -5.51 -4.84 -5.20
N ALA A 108 -4.85 -5.47 -4.22
CA ALA A 108 -3.53 -6.09 -4.41
C ALA A 108 -3.61 -7.26 -5.37
N LYS A 109 -4.64 -8.11 -5.27
CA LYS A 109 -4.87 -9.23 -6.18
C LYS A 109 -5.07 -8.75 -7.63
N ARG A 110 -5.90 -7.72 -7.84
CA ARG A 110 -6.05 -7.10 -9.17
C ARG A 110 -4.71 -6.61 -9.72
N ARG A 111 -3.91 -5.90 -8.91
CA ARG A 111 -2.59 -5.39 -9.32
C ARG A 111 -1.58 -6.48 -9.68
N ARG A 112 -1.68 -7.68 -9.10
CA ARG A 112 -0.81 -8.81 -9.45
C ARG A 112 -1.14 -9.42 -10.80
N LEU A 113 -2.37 -9.25 -11.25
CA LEU A 113 -2.86 -9.76 -12.54
C LEU A 113 -2.78 -8.71 -13.66
N GLU A 114 -2.41 -7.47 -13.33
CA GLU A 114 -2.26 -6.40 -14.33
C GLU A 114 -1.11 -6.71 -15.28
N THR A 115 -1.33 -6.46 -16.56
CA THR A 115 -0.26 -6.44 -17.56
C THR A 115 0.63 -5.19 -17.37
N ASN A 116 1.80 -5.20 -18.02
CA ASN A 116 2.70 -4.03 -17.98
C ASN A 116 2.04 -2.78 -18.59
N GLU A 117 1.24 -2.93 -19.64
CA GLU A 117 0.52 -1.84 -20.29
C GLU A 117 -0.56 -1.26 -19.37
N GLU A 118 -1.38 -2.11 -18.76
CA GLU A 118 -2.41 -1.70 -17.80
C GLU A 118 -1.80 -0.98 -16.58
N SER A 119 -0.68 -1.50 -16.08
CA SER A 119 0.08 -0.88 -14.99
C SER A 119 0.63 0.50 -15.38
N CYS A 120 1.12 0.65 -16.61
CA CYS A 120 1.58 1.93 -17.14
C CYS A 120 0.42 2.93 -17.26
N GLN A 121 -0.69 2.52 -17.86
CA GLN A 121 -1.87 3.36 -18.05
C GLN A 121 -2.46 3.81 -16.71
N ARG A 122 -2.59 2.92 -15.72
CA ARG A 122 -3.02 3.26 -14.35
C ARG A 122 -2.10 4.29 -13.71
N LYS A 123 -0.77 4.11 -13.80
CA LYS A 123 0.20 5.08 -13.26
C LYS A 123 0.09 6.44 -13.95
N GLN A 124 -0.18 6.46 -15.26
CA GLN A 124 -0.39 7.70 -16.00
C GLN A 124 -1.67 8.42 -15.54
N GLN A 125 -2.77 7.68 -15.37
CA GLN A 125 -4.03 8.21 -14.85
C GLN A 125 -3.88 8.74 -13.42
N ASP A 126 -3.19 8.01 -12.54
CA ASP A 126 -2.90 8.44 -11.16
C ASP A 126 -2.09 9.74 -11.14
N ARG A 127 -1.09 9.87 -12.03
CA ARG A 127 -0.29 11.10 -12.17
C ARG A 127 -1.17 12.26 -12.65
N ALA A 128 -2.00 12.06 -13.67
CA ALA A 128 -2.90 13.07 -14.20
C ALA A 128 -3.92 13.53 -13.14
N CYS A 129 -4.48 12.59 -12.37
CA CYS A 129 -5.40 12.90 -11.27
C CYS A 129 -4.72 13.76 -10.19
N LYS A 130 -3.51 13.38 -9.76
CA LYS A 130 -2.73 14.15 -8.79
C LYS A 130 -2.36 15.54 -9.31
N ALA A 131 -2.03 15.65 -10.60
CA ALA A 131 -1.72 16.93 -11.23
C ALA A 131 -2.95 17.86 -11.22
N ARG A 132 -4.12 17.36 -11.62
CA ARG A 132 -5.39 18.12 -11.55
C ARG A 132 -5.70 18.57 -10.13
N HIS A 133 -5.60 17.68 -9.15
CA HIS A 133 -5.83 18.04 -7.75
C HIS A 133 -4.85 19.13 -7.27
N LYS A 134 -3.59 19.11 -7.73
CA LYS A 134 -2.62 20.15 -7.35
C LYS A 134 -2.99 21.52 -7.91
N VAL A 135 -3.51 21.58 -9.13
CA VAL A 135 -3.95 22.84 -9.76
C VAL A 135 -5.20 23.40 -9.10
N LEU A 136 -6.14 22.53 -8.74
CA LEU A 136 -7.40 22.91 -8.09
C LEU A 136 -7.25 23.20 -6.58
N ALA A 137 -6.14 22.78 -5.97
CA ALA A 137 -5.92 22.95 -4.54
C ALA A 137 -5.79 24.43 -4.18
N THR A 138 -6.57 24.87 -3.22
CA THR A 138 -6.53 26.26 -2.75
C THR A 138 -5.24 26.55 -1.98
N ASN A 139 -4.87 27.83 -1.89
CA ASN A 139 -3.73 28.26 -1.07
C ASN A 139 -3.87 27.81 0.39
N TYR A 140 -5.09 27.86 0.94
CA TYR A 140 -5.38 27.40 2.30
C TYR A 140 -5.12 25.90 2.48
N GLU A 141 -5.62 25.05 1.58
CA GLU A 141 -5.37 23.59 1.62
C GLU A 141 -3.88 23.25 1.55
N ASN A 142 -3.14 23.99 0.71
CA ASN A 142 -1.70 23.84 0.58
C ASN A 142 -0.97 24.23 1.88
N GLN A 143 -1.37 25.33 2.54
CA GLN A 143 -0.81 25.75 3.83
C GLN A 143 -1.10 24.71 4.93
N VAL A 144 -2.33 24.22 5.03
CA VAL A 144 -2.71 23.17 6.00
C VAL A 144 -1.87 21.91 5.79
N LYS A 145 -1.68 21.49 4.55
CA LYS A 145 -0.85 20.33 4.20
C LYS A 145 0.62 20.54 4.59
N GLN A 146 1.18 21.71 4.30
CA GLN A 146 2.54 22.05 4.70
C GLN A 146 2.70 22.05 6.22
N HIS A 147 1.76 22.63 6.95
CA HIS A 147 1.76 22.63 8.42
C HIS A 147 1.75 21.22 9.00
N LYS A 148 0.85 20.34 8.51
CA LYS A 148 0.81 18.93 8.92
C LYS A 148 2.13 18.20 8.62
N ASN A 149 2.72 18.44 7.45
CA ASN A 149 4.01 17.85 7.10
C ASN A 149 5.14 18.32 8.03
N LYS A 150 5.18 19.62 8.37
CA LYS A 150 6.14 20.19 9.33
C LYS A 150 5.97 19.56 10.71
N LEU A 151 4.75 19.45 11.22
CA LEU A 151 4.44 18.79 12.50
C LEU A 151 4.90 17.31 12.51
N SER A 152 4.55 16.56 11.47
CA SER A 152 4.98 15.15 11.33
C SER A 152 6.50 15.01 11.24
N GLN A 153 7.19 15.95 10.59
CA GLN A 153 8.65 15.95 10.52
C GLN A 153 9.27 16.31 11.87
N ALA A 154 8.72 17.28 12.60
CA ALA A 154 9.15 17.64 13.94
C ALA A 154 8.97 16.46 14.92
N GLN A 155 7.81 15.80 14.90
CA GLN A 155 7.56 14.59 15.71
C GLN A 155 8.55 13.47 15.39
N ARG A 156 8.86 13.24 14.11
CA ARG A 156 9.87 12.24 13.72
C ARG A 156 11.26 12.58 14.25
N ARG A 157 11.63 13.86 14.29
CA ARG A 157 12.89 14.32 14.88
C ARG A 157 12.90 14.21 16.41
N GLN A 158 11.76 14.38 17.07
CA GLN A 158 11.60 14.23 18.52
C GLN A 158 11.58 12.75 18.99
N CYS A 159 11.57 11.77 18.08
CA CYS A 159 11.43 10.34 18.41
C CYS A 159 12.71 9.68 18.98
N SER A 160 13.82 10.41 19.09
CA SER A 160 15.01 9.96 19.83
C SER A 160 15.14 10.72 21.15
N THR A 161 14.76 10.09 22.25
CA THR A 161 15.22 10.52 23.57
C THR A 161 16.75 10.40 23.64
N MET A 162 17.39 11.12 24.56
CA MET A 162 18.84 10.98 24.78
C MET A 162 19.23 9.52 25.04
N ASP A 163 18.42 8.78 25.81
CA ASP A 163 18.66 7.35 26.06
C ASP A 163 18.63 6.51 24.80
N LYS A 164 17.67 6.76 23.89
CA LYS A 164 17.63 6.10 22.58
C LYS A 164 18.84 6.47 21.73
N ALA A 165 19.32 7.72 21.81
CA ALA A 165 20.51 8.15 21.07
C ALA A 165 21.78 7.46 21.63
N ILE A 166 21.93 7.37 22.95
CA ILE A 166 23.01 6.69 23.66
C ILE A 166 23.00 5.19 23.34
N ALA A 167 21.85 4.53 23.48
CA ALA A 167 21.70 3.11 23.15
C ALA A 167 22.05 2.82 21.69
N ASN A 168 21.57 3.66 20.76
CA ASN A 168 21.95 3.56 19.35
C ASN A 168 23.45 3.80 19.14
N PHE A 169 24.07 4.74 19.85
CA PHE A 169 25.49 4.99 19.75
C PHE A 169 26.30 3.76 20.19
N HIS A 170 26.02 3.21 21.38
CA HIS A 170 26.68 1.99 21.88
C HIS A 170 26.51 0.81 20.92
N LEU A 171 25.32 0.62 20.35
CA LEU A 171 25.08 -0.43 19.36
C LEU A 171 25.92 -0.25 18.09
N LYS A 172 26.18 0.99 17.68
CA LYS A 172 27.00 1.31 16.50
C LYS A 172 28.50 1.14 16.74
N ILE A 173 28.96 1.29 17.98
CA ILE A 173 30.39 1.19 18.35
C ILE A 173 30.76 -0.13 19.03
N SER A 174 29.80 -1.04 19.23
CA SER A 174 29.97 -2.28 20.01
C SER A 174 31.11 -3.18 19.51
N MET A 175 31.33 -3.25 18.20
CA MET A 175 32.42 -4.02 17.59
C MET A 175 33.76 -3.27 17.56
N GLY A 176 33.81 -2.03 18.04
CA GLY A 176 34.99 -1.17 17.93
C GLY A 176 35.29 -0.73 16.49
N ALA A 177 36.32 0.11 16.35
CA ALA A 177 36.81 0.55 15.05
C ALA A 177 37.79 -0.50 14.49
N GLN A 178 37.26 -1.57 13.91
CA GLN A 178 38.05 -2.69 13.37
C GLN A 178 38.12 -2.70 11.83
N TYR A 179 37.43 -1.77 11.17
CA TYR A 179 37.30 -1.77 9.71
C TYR A 179 38.22 -0.74 9.08
N VAL A 180 39.18 -1.19 8.27
CA VAL A 180 40.18 -0.32 7.66
C VAL A 180 39.71 0.09 6.26
N CYS A 181 39.70 1.39 6.00
CA CYS A 181 39.39 1.89 4.66
C CYS A 181 40.57 1.67 3.70
N THR A 182 40.37 1.06 2.55
CA THR A 182 41.43 0.82 1.55
C THR A 182 42.03 2.08 0.93
N ILE A 183 41.33 3.22 1.00
CA ILE A 183 41.77 4.47 0.34
C ILE A 183 42.56 5.36 1.29
N CYS A 184 42.12 5.49 2.54
CA CYS A 184 42.76 6.38 3.53
C CYS A 184 43.41 5.63 4.69
N HIS A 185 43.35 4.30 4.71
CA HIS A 185 43.87 3.38 5.75
C HIS A 185 43.42 3.68 7.20
N ARG A 186 42.40 4.54 7.38
CA ARG A 186 41.83 4.82 8.70
C ARG A 186 41.01 3.65 9.21
N MET A 187 41.19 3.33 10.50
CA MET A 187 40.32 2.42 11.25
C MET A 187 38.98 3.10 11.57
N LEU A 188 37.87 2.42 11.29
CA LEU A 188 36.53 2.95 11.36
C LEU A 188 35.56 1.91 11.94
N TYR A 189 34.42 2.38 12.45
CA TYR A 189 33.31 1.52 12.84
C TYR A 189 32.59 0.94 11.61
N LYS A 190 31.99 -0.25 11.76
CA LYS A 190 31.21 -0.95 10.73
C LYS A 190 30.23 -0.02 9.99
N ASN A 191 29.56 0.85 10.75
CA ASN A 191 28.53 1.72 10.22
C ASN A 191 29.07 2.93 9.42
N SER A 192 30.37 3.17 9.46
CA SER A 192 31.07 4.25 8.74
C SER A 192 31.73 3.76 7.45
N VAL A 193 31.73 2.45 7.22
CA VAL A 193 32.30 1.81 6.03
C VAL A 193 31.23 1.09 5.22
N MET A 194 31.60 0.72 4.01
CA MET A 194 30.86 -0.17 3.13
C MET A 194 31.85 -1.06 2.37
N VAL A 195 31.40 -2.19 1.83
CA VAL A 195 32.25 -3.06 1.03
C VAL A 195 32.75 -2.31 -0.20
N PHE A 196 34.04 -2.41 -0.45
CA PHE A 196 34.67 -1.83 -1.62
C PHE A 196 34.45 -2.75 -2.83
N HIS A 197 33.91 -2.16 -3.90
CA HIS A 197 33.77 -2.82 -5.19
C HIS A 197 34.35 -1.90 -6.25
N GLU A 198 35.42 -2.35 -6.91
CA GLU A 198 36.15 -1.55 -7.91
C GLU A 198 35.22 -1.10 -9.04
N GLU A 199 34.35 -2.00 -9.50
CA GLU A 199 33.40 -1.78 -10.60
C GLU A 199 32.47 -0.57 -10.39
N LYS A 200 32.27 -0.17 -9.13
CA LYS A 200 31.42 0.96 -8.76
C LYS A 200 32.03 2.31 -9.18
N TYR A 201 33.36 2.41 -9.26
CA TYR A 201 34.07 3.68 -9.41
C TYR A 201 34.58 3.90 -10.83
N LYS A 202 33.67 3.92 -11.81
CA LYS A 202 33.98 4.04 -13.25
C LYS A 202 34.75 5.31 -13.65
N LYS A 203 34.72 6.34 -12.81
CA LYS A 203 35.35 7.65 -13.07
C LYS A 203 36.78 7.76 -12.54
N MET A 204 37.27 6.71 -11.87
CA MET A 204 38.59 6.69 -11.25
C MET A 204 39.55 5.81 -12.06
N ASP A 205 40.82 6.20 -12.09
CA ASP A 205 41.88 5.30 -12.55
C ASP A 205 42.00 4.11 -11.59
N LYS A 206 41.80 2.91 -12.14
CA LYS A 206 41.81 1.65 -11.41
C LYS A 206 43.19 1.32 -10.84
N ASN A 207 44.25 1.73 -11.54
CA ASN A 207 45.63 1.46 -11.10
C ASN A 207 45.93 2.17 -9.76
N LEU A 208 45.42 3.39 -9.58
CA LEU A 208 45.52 4.14 -8.33
C LEU A 208 44.73 3.48 -7.17
N LEU A 209 43.65 2.77 -7.48
CA LEU A 209 42.80 2.11 -6.47
C LEU A 209 43.39 0.77 -6.01
N ILE A 210 44.02 0.02 -6.92
CA ILE A 210 44.54 -1.33 -6.65
C ILE A 210 45.85 -1.27 -5.86
N LYS A 211 46.70 -0.26 -6.11
CA LYS A 211 48.03 -0.14 -5.49
C LYS A 211 48.01 -0.09 -3.95
N HIS A 212 46.94 0.44 -3.36
CA HIS A 212 46.84 0.65 -1.90
C HIS A 212 45.74 -0.20 -1.25
N LEU A 213 45.34 -1.29 -1.90
CA LEU A 213 44.25 -2.13 -1.41
C LEU A 213 44.62 -2.76 -0.04
N TYR A 214 43.80 -2.47 0.96
CA TYR A 214 43.93 -3.08 2.27
C TYR A 214 42.92 -4.21 2.44
N LEU A 215 43.41 -5.44 2.57
CA LEU A 215 42.58 -6.60 2.85
C LEU A 215 42.43 -6.76 4.36
N SER A 216 41.19 -6.71 4.86
CA SER A 216 40.92 -6.92 6.28
C SER A 216 41.05 -8.41 6.65
N ASN A 217 41.17 -8.72 7.94
CA ASN A 217 41.34 -10.09 8.44
C ASN A 217 40.18 -11.03 8.07
N ASP A 218 39.00 -10.50 7.73
CA ASP A 218 37.84 -11.25 7.26
C ASP A 218 37.86 -11.52 5.74
N GLY A 219 38.93 -11.14 5.04
CA GLY A 219 39.06 -11.25 3.59
C GLY A 219 38.22 -10.21 2.83
N VAL A 220 37.67 -9.20 3.50
CA VAL A 220 36.85 -8.17 2.89
C VAL A 220 37.61 -6.84 2.81
N THR A 221 37.44 -6.13 1.70
CA THR A 221 37.97 -4.78 1.51
C THR A 221 36.88 -3.76 1.78
N TYR A 222 37.19 -2.74 2.56
CA TYR A 222 36.23 -1.73 2.99
C TYR A 222 36.60 -0.34 2.51
N VAL A 223 35.59 0.50 2.31
CA VAL A 223 35.76 1.91 1.97
C VAL A 223 34.86 2.77 2.85
N CYS A 224 35.42 3.85 3.41
CA CYS A 224 34.66 4.76 4.25
C CYS A 224 33.67 5.59 3.42
N LYS A 225 32.58 6.04 4.04
CA LYS A 225 31.55 6.84 3.35
C LYS A 225 32.12 8.12 2.71
N THR A 226 33.11 8.73 3.35
CA THR A 226 33.79 9.94 2.83
C THR A 226 34.58 9.62 1.57
N CYS A 227 35.42 8.58 1.59
CA CYS A 227 36.19 8.16 0.44
C CYS A 227 35.28 7.70 -0.70
N ASN A 228 34.26 6.89 -0.40
CA ASN A 228 33.26 6.49 -1.40
C ASN A 228 32.60 7.70 -2.07
N ARG A 229 32.29 8.79 -1.34
CA ARG A 229 31.72 9.99 -1.94
C ARG A 229 32.68 10.64 -2.95
N ALA A 230 33.94 10.82 -2.58
CA ALA A 230 34.95 11.43 -3.45
C ALA A 230 35.26 10.55 -4.68
N LEU A 231 35.35 9.23 -4.51
CA LEU A 231 35.59 8.31 -5.64
C LEU A 231 34.41 8.31 -6.62
N ASN A 232 33.17 8.41 -6.14
CA ASN A 232 31.99 8.54 -7.01
C ASN A 232 31.97 9.88 -7.78
N SER A 233 32.61 10.93 -7.27
CA SER A 233 32.79 12.19 -8.00
C SER A 233 33.99 12.17 -8.97
N GLY A 234 34.81 11.11 -8.98
CA GLY A 234 36.00 11.02 -9.84
C GLY A 234 37.24 11.71 -9.26
N SER A 235 37.29 11.90 -7.95
CA SER A 235 38.39 12.58 -7.25
C SER A 235 38.97 11.72 -6.14
N LEU A 236 40.29 11.76 -5.93
CA LEU A 236 40.90 11.18 -4.74
C LEU A 236 40.60 12.04 -3.50
N PRO A 237 40.20 11.45 -2.37
CA PRO A 237 40.06 12.16 -1.11
C PRO A 237 41.39 12.79 -0.67
N ALA A 238 41.38 13.98 -0.09
CA ALA A 238 42.60 14.60 0.45
C ALA A 238 43.33 13.70 1.46
N GLN A 239 42.57 12.91 2.23
CA GLN A 239 43.08 11.96 3.22
C GLN A 239 43.54 10.62 2.61
N ALA A 240 43.61 10.50 1.29
CA ALA A 240 44.03 9.27 0.64
C ALA A 240 45.53 9.05 0.83
N VAL A 241 45.89 7.78 1.01
CA VAL A 241 47.26 7.31 1.11
C VAL A 241 48.06 7.70 -0.13
N ALA A 242 47.46 7.52 -1.31
CA ALA A 242 48.01 7.93 -2.60
C ALA A 242 48.33 9.44 -2.72
N ASN A 243 47.83 10.29 -1.81
CA ASN A 243 48.17 11.71 -1.75
C ASN A 243 49.37 11.99 -0.80
N GLY A 244 50.22 10.99 -0.53
CA GLY A 244 51.39 11.16 0.33
C GLY A 244 51.08 11.12 1.82
N LEU A 245 49.98 10.48 2.21
CA LEU A 245 49.62 10.21 3.62
C LEU A 245 49.90 8.75 3.99
N GLU A 246 50.87 8.14 3.32
CA GLU A 246 51.45 6.86 3.70
C GLU A 246 52.12 7.00 5.07
N LEU A 247 51.92 5.99 5.93
CA LEU A 247 52.63 5.89 7.20
C LEU A 247 53.95 5.15 6.97
N ASP A 248 54.98 5.51 7.73
CA ASP A 248 56.25 4.79 7.73
C ASP A 248 56.04 3.33 8.17
N GLN A 249 56.95 2.46 7.73
CA GLN A 249 56.93 1.07 8.18
C GLN A 249 57.08 1.01 9.70
N ILE A 250 56.33 0.09 10.33
CA ILE A 250 56.40 -0.12 11.77
C ILE A 250 57.85 -0.52 12.12
N PRO A 251 58.53 0.21 13.03
CA PRO A 251 59.87 -0.12 13.47
C PRO A 251 59.97 -1.57 13.98
N ALA A 252 61.11 -2.23 13.75
CA ALA A 252 61.30 -3.65 14.10
C ALA A 252 61.11 -3.90 15.61
N GLU A 253 61.43 -2.91 16.43
CA GLU A 253 61.24 -2.89 17.88
C GLU A 253 59.77 -3.02 18.30
N LEU A 254 58.85 -2.61 17.41
CA LEU A 254 57.40 -2.61 17.65
C LEU A 254 56.68 -3.76 16.91
N ALA A 255 57.41 -4.59 16.16
CA ALA A 255 56.83 -5.65 15.32
C ALA A 255 56.09 -6.74 16.13
N ASN A 256 56.44 -6.91 17.41
CA ASN A 256 55.89 -7.95 18.28
C ASN A 256 54.71 -7.47 19.16
N LEU A 257 54.33 -6.20 19.09
CA LEU A 257 53.20 -5.68 19.85
C LEU A 257 51.88 -6.22 19.28
N LYS A 258 51.06 -6.85 20.13
CA LYS A 258 49.73 -7.31 19.71
C LYS A 258 48.80 -6.10 19.57
N MET A 259 47.77 -6.24 18.73
CA MET A 259 46.72 -5.24 18.48
C MET A 259 46.03 -4.64 19.73
N LEU A 260 46.17 -5.28 20.91
CA LEU A 260 45.61 -4.83 22.19
C LEU A 260 46.65 -4.16 23.11
N GLU A 261 47.95 -4.31 22.85
CA GLU A 261 49.06 -3.76 23.66
C GLU A 261 49.48 -2.35 23.19
N ILE A 262 48.84 -1.84 22.13
CA ILE A 262 49.04 -0.49 21.57
C ILE A 262 47.96 0.51 22.08
N ARG A 263 47.01 0.07 22.92
CA ARG A 263 45.92 0.91 23.42
C ARG A 263 46.15 1.49 24.81
#